data_AF-A0A257LMN9-F1
#
_entry.id   AF-A0A257LMN9-F1
#
_cell.length_a   1.000
_cell.length_b   1.000
_cell.length_c   1.000
_cell.angle_alpha   90.00
_cell.angle_beta   90.00
_cell.angle_gamma   90.00
#
_symmetry.space_group_name_H-M   'P 1'
#
loop_
_entity.id
_entity.type
_entity.pdbx_description
1 polymer ?
#
loop_
_entity_poly.entity_id
_entity_poly.type
_entity_poly.pdbx_seq_one_letter_code
_entity_poly.pdbx_strand_id
1 'polypeptide(L)'
;VTHEPIGPSILLTPWNFPINLPAKKIAGALAAGCTAILKPAENTPASAQMLVECFVDAGVPKGVLNLVHGDPGPIAEHLITSPVTRKVSFTGSTAIGKQLGALAASHMKRFTPELGGHAPVIVSKNSDLDRAVAMCAGTKFRNAGQVCVSPTRFLVAKEIYDKFLAEFASVASKLKVGDPG
;
A
#
# COMPACT_ATOMS: atom_id res chain seq x y z
N VAL A 1 22.59 22.84 -0.29
CA VAL A 1 21.63 22.06 -1.10
C VAL A 1 20.23 22.45 -0.64
N THR A 2 19.37 22.93 -1.53
CA THR A 2 17.94 23.21 -1.26
C THR A 2 17.08 22.08 -1.83
N HIS A 3 15.94 21.79 -1.19
CA HIS A 3 14.97 20.80 -1.66
C HIS A 3 13.67 21.51 -2.04
N GLU A 4 13.19 21.27 -3.25
CA GLU A 4 12.00 21.90 -3.83
C GLU A 4 10.95 20.84 -4.22
N PRO A 5 9.65 21.19 -4.28
CA PRO A 5 8.61 20.29 -4.75
C PRO A 5 8.90 19.79 -6.16
N ILE A 6 8.63 18.50 -6.40
CA ILE A 6 8.76 17.95 -7.76
C ILE A 6 7.67 18.46 -8.71
N GLY A 7 6.54 18.94 -8.16
CA GLY A 7 5.37 19.39 -8.92
C GLY A 7 4.25 18.35 -9.01
N PRO A 8 3.35 18.45 -10.01
CA PRO A 8 2.14 17.64 -10.11
C PRO A 8 2.41 16.13 -10.05
N SER A 9 1.73 15.45 -9.12
CA SER A 9 1.98 14.06 -8.75
C SER A 9 0.72 13.20 -8.89
N ILE A 10 0.83 12.05 -9.56
CA ILE A 10 -0.26 11.05 -9.65
C ILE A 10 -0.08 10.04 -8.52
N LEU A 11 -1.13 9.81 -7.75
CA LEU A 11 -1.17 8.90 -6.62
C LEU A 11 -2.13 7.76 -6.95
N LEU A 12 -1.60 6.58 -7.25
CA LEU A 12 -2.35 5.38 -7.59
C LEU A 12 -2.31 4.42 -6.39
N THR A 13 -3.47 4.02 -5.86
CA THR A 13 -3.55 3.25 -4.60
C THR A 13 -4.40 2.00 -4.73
N PRO A 14 -4.05 0.92 -3.99
CA PRO A 14 -4.76 -0.34 -4.04
C PRO A 14 -5.87 -0.36 -2.99
N TRP A 15 -6.59 -1.48 -2.96
CA TRP A 15 -7.80 -1.66 -2.18
C TRP A 15 -7.61 -2.15 -0.74
N ASN A 16 -6.47 -2.76 -0.44
CA ASN A 16 -6.29 -3.49 0.81
C ASN A 16 -6.15 -2.58 2.05
N PHE A 17 -5.78 -1.31 1.86
CA PHE A 17 -5.76 -0.28 2.90
C PHE A 17 -6.24 1.05 2.32
N PRO A 18 -7.55 1.21 2.10
CA PRO A 18 -8.11 2.26 1.25
C PRO A 18 -8.10 3.67 1.87
N ILE A 19 -7.69 3.79 3.14
CA ILE A 19 -7.44 5.09 3.81
C ILE A 19 -5.94 5.31 3.99
N ASN A 20 -5.25 4.35 4.61
CA ASN A 20 -3.86 4.52 5.02
C ASN A 20 -2.91 4.73 3.82
N LEU A 21 -3.11 4.03 2.70
CA LEU A 21 -2.23 4.16 1.53
C LEU A 21 -2.44 5.48 0.78
N PRO A 22 -3.68 5.93 0.52
CA PRO A 22 -3.94 7.30 0.08
C PRO A 22 -3.36 8.36 1.02
N ALA A 23 -3.61 8.27 2.33
CA ALA A 23 -3.16 9.25 3.31
C ALA A 23 -1.64 9.44 3.29
N LYS A 24 -0.87 8.35 3.26
CA LYS A 24 0.60 8.40 3.16
C LYS A 24 1.08 9.12 1.90
N LYS A 25 0.42 8.87 0.75
CA LYS A 25 0.80 9.48 -0.53
C LYS A 25 0.41 10.96 -0.58
N ILE A 26 -0.80 11.31 -0.11
CA ILE A 26 -1.27 12.70 -0.04
C ILE A 26 -0.37 13.50 0.90
N ALA A 27 -0.14 13.01 2.12
CA ALA A 27 0.68 13.70 3.11
C ALA A 27 2.08 14.01 2.57
N GLY A 28 2.75 13.03 1.96
CA GLY A 28 4.08 13.24 1.37
C GLY A 28 4.09 14.24 0.20
N ALA A 29 3.06 14.23 -0.65
CA ALA A 29 2.97 15.16 -1.78
C ALA A 29 2.70 16.60 -1.30
N LEU A 30 1.67 16.79 -0.47
CA LEU A 30 1.25 18.12 -0.02
C LEU A 30 2.28 18.76 0.91
N ALA A 31 2.87 17.99 1.85
CA ALA A 31 3.90 18.51 2.74
C ALA A 31 5.16 18.98 1.99
N ALA A 32 5.46 18.37 0.84
CA ALA A 32 6.55 18.81 -0.02
C ALA A 32 6.21 20.05 -0.87
N GLY A 33 4.94 20.50 -0.89
CA GLY A 33 4.46 21.59 -1.73
C GLY A 33 4.02 21.17 -3.14
N CYS A 34 3.70 19.89 -3.36
CA CYS A 34 3.22 19.39 -4.65
C CYS A 34 1.69 19.46 -4.75
N THR A 35 1.16 19.54 -5.97
CA THR A 35 -0.23 19.21 -6.25
C THR A 35 -0.37 17.71 -6.56
N ALA A 36 -1.56 17.15 -6.36
CA ALA A 36 -1.80 15.73 -6.50
C ALA A 36 -3.14 15.41 -7.19
N ILE A 37 -3.12 14.32 -7.96
CA ILE A 37 -4.31 13.62 -8.44
C ILE A 37 -4.30 12.22 -7.82
N LEU A 38 -5.25 11.94 -6.94
CA LEU A 38 -5.50 10.62 -6.37
C LEU A 38 -6.45 9.83 -7.26
N LYS A 39 -6.07 8.60 -7.59
CA LYS A 39 -6.96 7.58 -8.14
C LYS A 39 -6.93 6.34 -7.23
N PRO A 40 -7.97 6.12 -6.41
CA PRO A 40 -8.09 4.92 -5.59
C PRO A 40 -8.53 3.72 -6.43
N ALA A 41 -8.46 2.53 -5.82
CA ALA A 41 -8.98 1.31 -6.41
C ALA A 41 -10.53 1.37 -6.53
N GLU A 42 -11.04 0.87 -7.64
CA GLU A 42 -12.46 0.92 -8.04
C GLU A 42 -13.39 0.12 -7.12
N ASN A 43 -12.88 -0.88 -6.41
CA ASN A 43 -13.64 -1.71 -5.47
C ASN A 43 -13.70 -1.13 -4.05
N THR A 44 -12.92 -0.10 -3.73
CA THR A 44 -12.88 0.54 -2.40
C THR A 44 -12.82 2.08 -2.46
N PRO A 45 -13.59 2.76 -3.34
CA PRO A 45 -13.43 4.18 -3.62
C PRO A 45 -13.95 5.07 -2.48
N ALA A 46 -14.99 4.63 -1.76
CA ALA A 46 -15.74 5.46 -0.82
C ALA A 46 -14.85 5.99 0.32
N SER A 47 -14.01 5.14 0.92
CA SER A 47 -13.14 5.55 2.02
C SER A 47 -12.09 6.59 1.59
N ALA A 48 -11.58 6.47 0.36
CA ALA A 48 -10.65 7.46 -0.20
C ALA A 48 -11.36 8.79 -0.52
N GLN A 49 -12.61 8.74 -0.96
CA GLN A 49 -13.43 9.94 -1.17
C GLN A 49 -13.65 10.69 0.14
N MET A 50 -14.11 10.01 1.18
CA MET A 50 -14.30 10.63 2.50
C MET A 50 -13.01 11.24 3.05
N LEU A 51 -11.86 10.58 2.83
CA LEU A 51 -10.57 11.13 3.20
C LEU A 51 -10.26 12.45 2.46
N VAL A 52 -10.53 12.51 1.15
CA VAL A 52 -10.33 13.74 0.36
C VAL A 52 -11.25 14.85 0.83
N GLU A 53 -12.50 14.55 1.18
CA GLU A 53 -13.44 15.51 1.78
C GLU A 53 -12.87 16.11 3.08
N CYS A 54 -12.27 15.30 3.95
CA CYS A 54 -11.58 15.82 5.14
C CYS A 54 -10.45 16.82 4.81
N PHE A 55 -9.71 16.63 3.71
CA PHE A 55 -8.69 17.59 3.27
C PHE A 55 -9.31 18.88 2.72
N VAL A 56 -10.45 18.79 2.05
CA VAL A 56 -11.21 19.97 1.59
C VAL A 56 -11.70 20.78 2.79
N ASP A 57 -12.30 20.13 3.78
CA ASP A 57 -12.77 20.77 5.02
C ASP A 57 -11.63 21.41 5.82
N ALA A 58 -10.43 20.80 5.78
CA ALA A 58 -9.22 21.34 6.38
C ALA A 58 -8.65 22.57 5.64
N GLY A 59 -9.23 22.97 4.50
CA GLY A 59 -8.85 24.17 3.75
C GLY A 59 -7.74 23.96 2.72
N VAL A 60 -7.52 22.73 2.23
CA VAL A 60 -6.62 22.51 1.08
C VAL A 60 -7.13 23.33 -0.12
N PRO A 61 -6.28 24.18 -0.74
CA PRO A 61 -6.73 25.05 -1.82
C PRO A 61 -7.30 24.26 -3.01
N LYS A 62 -8.32 24.82 -3.67
CA LYS A 62 -8.96 24.21 -4.85
C LYS A 62 -7.91 23.86 -5.91
N GLY A 63 -7.95 22.62 -6.39
CA GLY A 63 -7.05 22.10 -7.42
C GLY A 63 -5.70 21.59 -6.90
N VAL A 64 -5.38 21.76 -5.62
CA VAL A 64 -4.14 21.20 -5.03
C VAL A 64 -4.26 19.69 -4.84
N LEU A 65 -5.40 19.20 -4.38
CA LEU A 65 -5.72 17.78 -4.31
C LEU A 65 -6.98 17.51 -5.15
N ASN A 66 -6.87 16.56 -6.07
CA ASN A 66 -7.96 16.16 -6.97
C ASN A 66 -8.17 14.66 -6.83
N LEU A 67 -9.42 14.22 -6.96
CA LEU A 67 -9.82 12.82 -6.90
C LEU A 67 -10.48 12.42 -8.22
N VAL A 68 -10.06 11.29 -8.79
CA VAL A 68 -10.66 10.75 -10.02
C VAL A 68 -11.02 9.28 -9.84
N HIS A 69 -12.17 8.90 -10.40
CA HIS A 69 -12.68 7.54 -10.44
C HIS A 69 -12.87 7.08 -11.89
N GLY A 70 -12.85 5.77 -12.12
CA GLY A 70 -13.06 5.17 -13.45
C GLY A 70 -12.04 4.08 -13.75
N ASP A 71 -11.96 3.69 -15.01
CA ASP A 71 -11.08 2.60 -15.48
C ASP A 71 -9.60 2.90 -15.17
N PRO A 72 -8.86 2.00 -14.49
CA PRO A 72 -7.43 2.17 -14.22
C PRO A 72 -6.56 2.36 -15.46
N GLY A 73 -6.78 1.61 -16.54
CA GLY A 73 -5.87 1.62 -17.70
C GLY A 73 -5.82 2.98 -18.40
N PRO A 74 -6.94 3.43 -18.99
CA PRO A 74 -7.00 4.71 -19.71
C PRO A 74 -6.66 5.92 -18.83
N ILE A 75 -7.09 5.93 -17.56
CA ILE A 75 -6.77 7.03 -16.63
C ILE A 75 -5.26 7.08 -16.36
N ALA A 76 -4.65 5.93 -16.04
CA ALA A 76 -3.21 5.90 -15.77
C ALA A 76 -2.41 6.30 -17.01
N GLU A 77 -2.77 5.79 -18.19
CA GLU A 77 -2.12 6.15 -19.45
C GLU A 77 -2.21 7.64 -19.75
N HIS A 78 -3.41 8.22 -19.68
CA HIS A 78 -3.63 9.64 -19.92
C HIS A 78 -2.82 10.51 -18.95
N LEU A 79 -2.92 10.22 -17.65
CA LEU A 79 -2.26 11.04 -16.64
C LEU A 79 -0.73 10.89 -16.73
N ILE A 80 -0.21 9.67 -16.93
CA ILE A 80 1.23 9.42 -17.01
C ILE A 80 1.83 9.94 -18.31
N THR A 81 1.11 9.96 -19.44
CA THR A 81 1.65 10.51 -20.69
C THR A 81 1.61 12.04 -20.72
N SER A 82 0.74 12.67 -19.93
CA SER A 82 0.64 14.14 -19.84
C SER A 82 1.99 14.83 -19.61
N PRO A 83 2.28 15.95 -20.31
CA PRO A 83 3.53 16.71 -20.14
C PRO A 83 3.60 17.45 -18.79
N VAL A 84 2.47 17.60 -18.09
CA VAL A 84 2.38 18.33 -16.81
C VAL A 84 2.78 17.45 -15.62
N THR A 85 2.54 16.14 -15.71
CA THR A 85 2.86 15.20 -14.64
C THR A 85 4.36 15.10 -14.43
N ARG A 86 4.81 15.23 -13.17
CA ARG A 86 6.23 15.12 -12.79
C ARG A 86 6.56 13.86 -12.01
N LYS A 87 5.58 13.31 -11.29
CA LYS A 87 5.74 12.14 -10.44
C LYS A 87 4.58 11.17 -10.55
N VAL A 88 4.89 9.89 -10.48
CA VAL A 88 3.92 8.80 -10.34
C VAL A 88 4.27 8.00 -9.09
N SER A 89 3.31 7.84 -8.19
CA SER A 89 3.43 7.04 -6.98
C SER A 89 2.40 5.92 -7.04
N PHE A 90 2.86 4.69 -7.20
CA PHE A 90 2.00 3.53 -7.39
C PHE A 90 2.18 2.53 -6.26
N THR A 91 1.08 2.01 -5.75
CA THR A 91 1.09 0.83 -4.89
C THR A 91 0.13 -0.20 -5.47
N GLY A 92 0.59 -1.43 -5.67
CA GLY A 92 -0.22 -2.48 -6.29
C GLY A 92 0.58 -3.70 -6.71
N SER A 93 0.12 -4.42 -7.73
CA SER A 93 0.79 -5.64 -8.17
C SER A 93 2.12 -5.34 -8.90
N THR A 94 3.06 -6.27 -8.81
CA THR A 94 4.35 -6.15 -9.49
C THR A 94 4.21 -6.08 -11.02
N ALA A 95 3.24 -6.81 -11.58
CA ALA A 95 2.98 -6.82 -13.03
C ALA A 95 2.56 -5.43 -13.52
N ILE A 96 1.57 -4.81 -12.88
CA ILE A 96 1.11 -3.46 -13.22
C ILE A 96 2.21 -2.42 -12.92
N GLY A 97 2.92 -2.57 -11.79
CA GLY A 97 4.03 -1.68 -11.45
C GLY A 97 5.13 -1.64 -12.51
N LYS A 98 5.47 -2.78 -13.13
CA LYS A 98 6.42 -2.83 -14.25
C LYS A 98 5.91 -2.07 -15.48
N GLN A 99 4.64 -2.26 -15.85
CA GLN A 99 4.02 -1.56 -16.99
C GLN A 99 4.00 -0.05 -16.77
N LEU A 100 3.52 0.41 -15.61
CA LEU A 100 3.46 1.82 -15.28
C LEU A 100 4.85 2.45 -15.11
N GLY A 101 5.82 1.69 -14.58
CA GLY A 101 7.20 2.13 -14.47
C GLY A 101 7.85 2.32 -15.84
N ALA A 102 7.62 1.41 -16.79
CA ALA A 102 8.09 1.55 -18.17
C ALA A 102 7.47 2.77 -18.86
N LEU A 103 6.15 2.97 -18.70
CA LEU A 103 5.47 4.15 -19.22
C LEU A 103 5.96 5.46 -18.57
N ALA A 104 6.18 5.48 -17.26
CA ALA A 104 6.75 6.65 -16.60
C ALA A 104 8.17 6.95 -17.12
N ALA A 105 8.98 5.92 -17.35
CA ALA A 105 10.34 6.04 -17.86
C ALA A 105 10.39 6.58 -19.30
N SER A 106 9.46 6.19 -20.19
CA SER A 106 9.41 6.71 -21.56
C SER A 106 9.17 8.23 -21.63
N HIS A 107 8.70 8.83 -20.54
CA HIS A 107 8.51 10.27 -20.40
C HIS A 107 9.38 10.90 -19.30
N MET A 108 10.42 10.22 -18.82
CA MET A 108 11.36 10.70 -17.80
C MET A 108 10.69 11.17 -16.49
N LYS A 109 9.59 10.51 -16.10
CA LYS A 109 8.84 10.82 -14.86
C LYS A 109 9.41 10.05 -13.68
N ARG A 110 9.50 10.69 -12.50
CA ARG A 110 9.92 9.97 -11.29
C ARG A 110 8.83 8.97 -10.87
N PHE A 111 9.19 7.70 -10.79
CA PHE A 111 8.29 6.62 -10.40
C PHE A 111 8.66 6.08 -9.02
N THR A 112 7.68 5.97 -8.12
CA THR A 112 7.85 5.30 -6.82
C THR A 112 6.89 4.11 -6.74
N PRO A 113 7.40 2.88 -6.92
CA PRO A 113 6.62 1.67 -6.79
C PRO A 113 6.70 1.07 -5.38
N GLU A 114 5.55 0.70 -4.83
CA GLU A 114 5.41 -0.22 -3.69
C GLU A 114 4.63 -1.44 -4.16
N LEU A 115 5.31 -2.58 -4.32
CA LEU A 115 4.78 -3.72 -5.06
C LEU A 115 4.54 -4.94 -4.15
N GLY A 116 4.21 -6.08 -4.76
CA GLY A 116 4.03 -7.34 -4.02
C GLY A 116 5.34 -7.81 -3.39
N GLY A 117 5.27 -8.22 -2.13
CA GLY A 117 6.37 -8.85 -1.39
C GLY A 117 6.24 -10.36 -1.29
N HIS A 118 7.31 -11.01 -0.85
CA HIS A 118 7.32 -12.44 -0.49
C HIS A 118 8.03 -12.64 0.85
N ALA A 119 7.46 -12.02 1.90
CA ALA A 119 8.09 -11.81 3.19
C ALA A 119 8.36 -13.14 3.92
N PRO A 120 9.65 -13.51 4.13
CA PRO A 120 10.02 -14.60 5.00
C PRO A 120 10.04 -14.12 6.46
N VAL A 121 9.72 -15.02 7.39
CA VAL A 121 9.93 -14.85 8.82
C VAL A 121 10.89 -15.94 9.28
N ILE A 122 11.95 -15.55 9.98
CA ILE A 122 12.97 -16.49 10.49
C ILE A 122 12.84 -16.57 12.01
N VAL A 123 12.55 -17.76 12.53
CA VAL A 123 12.39 -18.04 13.96
C VAL A 123 13.56 -18.91 14.41
N SER A 124 14.53 -18.29 15.09
CA SER A 124 15.72 -18.95 15.60
C SER A 124 15.43 -19.74 16.88
N LYS A 125 16.23 -20.76 17.20
CA LYS A 125 16.08 -21.54 18.45
C LYS A 125 16.15 -20.71 19.73
N ASN A 126 16.77 -19.52 19.67
CA ASN A 126 16.91 -18.60 20.80
C ASN A 126 15.81 -17.52 20.83
N SER A 127 14.81 -17.57 19.94
CA SER A 127 13.71 -16.61 19.97
C SER A 127 12.81 -16.87 21.17
N ASP A 128 12.24 -15.80 21.71
CA ASP A 128 11.04 -15.88 22.54
C ASP A 128 9.90 -16.48 21.70
N LEU A 129 9.57 -17.75 21.96
CA LEU A 129 8.66 -18.53 21.14
C LEU A 129 7.23 -18.00 21.22
N ASP A 130 6.74 -17.73 22.43
CA ASP A 130 5.38 -17.27 22.66
C ASP A 130 5.15 -15.92 21.96
N ARG A 131 6.13 -15.00 22.10
CA ARG A 131 6.10 -13.72 21.40
C ARG A 131 6.20 -13.90 19.89
N ALA A 132 7.06 -14.80 19.41
CA ALA A 132 7.21 -15.08 17.99
C ALA A 132 5.89 -15.59 17.39
N VAL A 133 5.25 -16.58 18.01
CA VAL A 133 3.96 -17.13 17.58
C VAL A 133 2.89 -16.05 17.54
N ALA A 134 2.74 -15.27 18.63
CA ALA A 134 1.73 -14.21 18.71
C ALA A 134 1.90 -13.17 17.58
N MET A 135 3.12 -12.68 17.35
CA MET A 135 3.40 -11.72 16.29
C MET A 135 3.19 -12.34 14.90
N CYS A 136 3.67 -13.57 14.68
CA CYS A 136 3.57 -14.27 13.41
C CYS A 136 2.11 -14.51 13.01
N ALA A 137 1.30 -15.06 13.93
CA ALA A 137 -0.10 -15.33 13.67
C ALA A 137 -0.88 -14.02 13.46
N GLY A 138 -0.70 -13.03 14.35
CA GLY A 138 -1.37 -11.73 14.24
C GLY A 138 -1.08 -11.04 12.90
N THR A 139 0.18 -11.00 12.47
CA THR A 139 0.56 -10.37 11.19
C THR A 139 0.19 -11.20 9.97
N LYS A 140 0.16 -12.54 10.08
CA LYS A 140 -0.25 -13.43 8.99
C LYS A 140 -1.72 -13.24 8.63
N PHE A 141 -2.59 -13.18 9.64
CA PHE A 141 -4.04 -13.23 9.42
C PHE A 141 -4.70 -11.85 9.40
N ARG A 142 -4.00 -10.78 9.81
CA ARG A 142 -4.48 -9.40 9.67
C ARG A 142 -4.92 -9.11 8.24
N ASN A 143 -6.10 -8.52 8.08
CA ASN A 143 -6.72 -8.25 6.78
C ASN A 143 -6.85 -9.50 5.89
N ALA A 144 -7.12 -10.67 6.50
CA ALA A 144 -7.11 -11.98 5.86
C ALA A 144 -5.79 -12.30 5.11
N GLY A 145 -4.66 -11.74 5.56
CA GLY A 145 -3.36 -11.89 4.92
C GLY A 145 -3.18 -11.07 3.64
N GLN A 146 -4.13 -10.19 3.31
CA GLN A 146 -4.11 -9.35 2.12
C GLN A 146 -3.28 -8.07 2.35
N VAL A 147 -2.09 -8.21 2.89
CA VAL A 147 -1.16 -7.10 3.17
C VAL A 147 0.13 -7.34 2.41
N CYS A 148 0.68 -6.30 1.76
CA CYS A 148 1.92 -6.41 0.98
C CYS A 148 3.11 -6.99 1.76
N VAL A 149 3.14 -6.75 3.08
CA VAL A 149 4.16 -7.23 4.02
C VAL A 149 3.71 -8.42 4.86
N SER A 150 2.57 -9.04 4.57
CA SER A 150 2.13 -10.23 5.32
C SER A 150 3.16 -11.35 5.20
N PRO A 151 3.47 -12.06 6.30
CA PRO A 151 4.29 -13.26 6.24
C PRO A 151 3.74 -14.28 5.24
N THR A 152 4.61 -14.73 4.33
CA THR A 152 4.27 -15.72 3.31
C THR A 152 5.00 -17.04 3.51
N ARG A 153 6.14 -17.02 4.20
CA ARG A 153 6.97 -18.19 4.49
C ARG A 153 7.55 -18.09 5.88
N PHE A 154 7.45 -19.17 6.65
CA PHE A 154 8.03 -19.29 7.98
C PHE A 154 9.21 -20.27 7.92
N LEU A 155 10.38 -19.81 8.33
CA LEU A 155 11.62 -20.57 8.41
C LEU A 155 11.95 -20.73 9.90
N VAL A 156 11.65 -21.90 10.45
CA VAL A 156 11.73 -22.15 11.89
C VAL A 156 12.86 -23.14 12.17
N ALA A 157 13.68 -22.85 13.18
CA ALA A 157 14.75 -23.74 13.61
C ALA A 157 14.19 -25.11 13.99
N LYS A 158 14.86 -26.18 13.54
CA LYS A 158 14.37 -27.57 13.64
C LYS A 158 14.05 -27.96 15.08
N GLU A 159 14.82 -27.46 16.04
CA GLU A 159 14.71 -27.75 17.47
C GLU A 159 13.40 -27.25 18.10
N ILE A 160 12.79 -26.22 17.53
CA ILE A 160 11.56 -25.60 18.05
C ILE A 160 10.38 -25.72 17.07
N TYR A 161 10.57 -26.40 15.95
CA TYR A 161 9.61 -26.45 14.84
C TYR A 161 8.24 -26.99 15.28
N ASP A 162 8.21 -28.17 15.92
CA ASP A 162 6.96 -28.82 16.30
C ASP A 162 6.17 -28.00 17.32
N LYS A 163 6.88 -27.36 18.26
CA LYS A 163 6.27 -26.49 19.26
C LYS A 163 5.69 -25.22 18.62
N PHE A 164 6.46 -24.56 17.75
CA PHE A 164 5.97 -23.41 16.99
C PHE A 164 4.74 -23.77 16.15
N LEU A 165 4.77 -24.91 15.44
CA LEU A 165 3.67 -25.36 14.60
C LEU A 165 2.40 -25.59 15.42
N ALA A 166 2.50 -26.30 16.54
CA ALA A 166 1.36 -26.60 17.41
C ALA A 166 0.73 -25.31 17.96
N GLU A 167 1.53 -24.38 18.47
CA GLU A 167 1.03 -23.12 19.01
C GLU A 167 0.46 -22.21 17.93
N PHE A 168 1.13 -22.08 16.79
CA PHE A 168 0.64 -21.30 15.65
C PHE A 168 -0.70 -21.84 15.15
N ALA A 169 -0.84 -23.18 15.01
CA ALA A 169 -2.09 -23.82 14.62
C ALA A 169 -3.20 -23.59 15.66
N SER A 170 -2.87 -23.63 16.95
CA SER A 170 -3.81 -23.33 18.04
C SER A 170 -4.31 -21.89 18.01
N VAL A 171 -3.46 -20.92 17.63
CA VAL A 171 -3.90 -19.53 17.42
C VAL A 171 -4.78 -19.42 16.18
N ALA A 172 -4.38 -20.06 15.08
CA ALA A 172 -5.14 -20.02 13.83
C ALA A 172 -6.54 -20.63 13.96
N SER A 173 -6.70 -21.73 14.70
CA SER A 173 -8.00 -22.40 14.90
C SER A 173 -9.00 -21.57 15.72
N LYS A 174 -8.52 -20.57 16.47
CA LYS A 174 -9.35 -19.67 17.28
C LYS A 174 -9.81 -18.43 16.50
N LEU A 175 -9.36 -18.25 15.25
CA LEU A 175 -9.78 -17.14 14.42
C LEU A 175 -11.27 -17.25 14.11
N LYS A 176 -12.00 -16.17 14.38
CA LYS A 176 -13.40 -16.05 14.00
C LYS A 176 -13.48 -15.46 12.61
N VAL A 177 -14.02 -16.24 11.68
CA VAL A 177 -14.31 -15.78 10.32
C VAL A 177 -15.81 -15.50 10.23
N GLY A 178 -16.16 -14.33 9.74
CA GLY A 178 -17.54 -13.90 9.60
C GLY A 178 -17.62 -12.45 9.13
N ASP A 179 -18.84 -11.95 9.04
CA ASP A 179 -19.10 -10.53 8.87
C ASP A 179 -18.47 -9.74 10.04
N PRO A 180 -17.68 -8.68 9.79
CA PRO A 180 -17.09 -7.87 10.84
C PRO A 180 -18.10 -7.10 11.69
N GLY A 181 -19.37 -6.98 11.25
CA GLY A 181 -20.44 -6.28 11.98
C GLY A 181 -20.98 -5.07 11.23
#